data_AF-A0A2N8SPT3-F1
#
_entry.id   AF-A0A2N8SPT3-F1
#
_cell.length_a   1.000
_cell.length_b   1.000
_cell.length_c   1.000
_cell.angle_alpha   90.00
_cell.angle_beta   90.00
_cell.angle_gamma   90.00
#
_symmetry.space_group_name_H-M   'P 1'
#
loop_
_entity.id
_entity.type
_entity.pdbx_description
1 polymer ?
#
loop_
_entity_poly.entity_id
_entity_poly.type
_entity_poly.pdbx_seq_one_letter_code
_entity_poly.pdbx_strand_id
1 'polypeptide(L)'
;MTEPKLLPVRLRPEPGEHFSAYLLRLAIANGRGSVRELFSTLKIKGPRAQNHQSSDNIATIAEWLGLSSDQLNTLIVKDETLAHVTPYDSMRIYRNLELRVPRVCTACLKDGRKIPMYFGHLPFTHCYEHGHELIHYCPHCNGALSWSEELLEGRCPSCELVLEDSTIPARLPAYAAGLHAQLSDPLGLNYFIRDLLLALQCVLDPMNSDLSARERPPMETGCWPDLLDQAYTLLTEQTTMLSWANACRNHRAACAAIGSSAVYLPIDALKSRLTLTWPLRDFECNSDHPHDEQNQEDSFSLTPVDHRQLSQVLGCEPAEIMALLEYSALQGYSGHRSVRDARFDLLALANQINDLSLANGASVQLIDMAHAARIAFVHGGHLGHVLVGILKKEIPFRPDSNRGSLLERGNVGLEGLLAWMHKHLASQNDTHFTLSQTIAITGMTEQEITRACALGLIKPLGWKRGLSFLGGDLSQLLADYVSIKRWSKISGIRAPLAELQASHFEAPIEGVLYRRTEELAGR
;
A
#
# COMPACT_ATOMS: atom_id res chain seq x y z
N MET A 1 -9.09 3.12 55.91
CA MET A 1 -8.44 2.30 54.87
C MET A 1 -9.18 0.98 54.83
N THR A 2 -9.90 0.70 53.75
CA THR A 2 -10.59 -0.59 53.56
C THR A 2 -9.53 -1.67 53.35
N GLU A 3 -9.64 -2.79 54.07
CA GLU A 3 -8.75 -3.94 53.87
C GLU A 3 -8.69 -4.33 52.39
N PRO A 4 -7.50 -4.63 51.85
CA PRO A 4 -7.36 -5.04 50.46
C PRO A 4 -8.16 -6.32 50.23
N LYS A 5 -9.04 -6.28 49.23
CA LYS A 5 -9.83 -7.45 48.84
C LYS A 5 -8.90 -8.39 48.05
N LEU A 6 -8.39 -9.40 48.73
CA LEU A 6 -7.53 -10.42 48.14
C LEU A 6 -8.34 -11.67 47.78
N LEU A 7 -7.91 -12.37 46.73
CA LEU A 7 -8.43 -13.70 46.43
C LEU A 7 -7.98 -14.73 47.49
N PRO A 8 -8.84 -15.69 47.87
CA PRO A 8 -8.46 -16.79 48.77
C PRO A 8 -7.25 -17.58 48.26
N VAL A 9 -7.26 -17.95 46.98
CA VAL A 9 -6.15 -18.61 46.30
C VAL A 9 -5.54 -17.66 45.29
N ARG A 10 -4.23 -17.42 45.41
CA ARG A 10 -3.47 -16.45 44.61
C ARG A 10 -2.44 -17.16 43.75
N LEU A 11 -2.92 -17.97 42.81
CA LEU A 11 -2.05 -18.63 41.84
C LEU A 11 -1.30 -17.58 41.04
N ARG A 12 0.01 -17.79 40.87
CA ARG A 12 0.83 -16.98 39.98
C ARG A 12 0.84 -17.61 38.58
N PRO A 13 0.86 -16.81 37.51
CA PRO A 13 1.03 -17.35 36.17
C PRO A 13 2.41 -17.98 36.05
N GLU A 14 2.47 -19.09 35.33
CA GLU A 14 3.76 -19.67 34.95
C GLU A 14 4.41 -18.79 33.88
N PRO A 15 5.75 -18.64 33.87
CA PRO A 15 6.44 -17.85 32.84
C PRO A 15 6.03 -18.31 31.43
N GLY A 16 5.49 -17.41 30.61
CA GLY A 16 5.05 -17.72 29.25
C GLY A 16 3.73 -18.47 29.12
N GLU A 17 2.95 -18.57 30.19
CA GLU A 17 1.60 -19.11 30.15
C GLU A 17 0.63 -18.17 29.41
N HIS A 18 -0.26 -18.75 28.61
CA HIS A 18 -1.34 -18.04 27.95
C HIS A 18 -2.29 -17.42 28.99
N PHE A 19 -2.49 -16.11 28.91
CA PHE A 19 -3.16 -15.38 29.98
C PHE A 19 -4.60 -15.85 30.25
N SER A 20 -5.37 -16.20 29.20
CA SER A 20 -6.72 -16.73 29.42
C SER A 20 -6.74 -18.12 30.05
N ALA A 21 -5.71 -18.94 29.81
CA ALA A 21 -5.56 -20.24 30.46
C ALA A 21 -5.19 -20.06 31.94
N TYR A 22 -4.27 -19.14 32.24
CA TYR A 22 -3.94 -18.73 33.61
C TYR A 22 -5.18 -18.23 34.37
N LEU A 23 -5.97 -17.33 33.77
CA LEU A 23 -7.17 -16.79 34.42
C LEU A 23 -8.21 -17.87 34.70
N LEU A 24 -8.32 -18.87 33.83
CA LEU A 24 -9.20 -20.01 34.05
C LEU A 24 -8.69 -20.89 35.19
N ARG A 25 -7.39 -21.21 35.27
CA ARG A 25 -6.79 -21.90 36.42
C ARG A 25 -7.03 -21.15 37.73
N LEU A 26 -6.86 -19.82 37.70
CA LEU A 26 -7.11 -18.96 38.85
C LEU A 26 -8.59 -18.99 39.25
N ALA A 27 -9.51 -19.02 38.29
CA ALA A 27 -10.94 -19.13 38.53
C ALA A 27 -11.28 -20.47 39.22
N ILE A 28 -10.85 -21.58 38.65
CA ILE A 28 -11.08 -22.94 39.17
C ILE A 28 -10.54 -23.08 40.59
N ALA A 29 -9.30 -22.62 40.82
CA ALA A 29 -8.67 -22.65 42.15
C ALA A 29 -9.41 -21.81 43.21
N ASN A 30 -10.27 -20.88 42.80
CA ASN A 30 -11.13 -20.08 43.68
C ASN A 30 -12.60 -20.52 43.63
N GLY A 31 -12.89 -21.74 43.14
CA GLY A 31 -14.23 -22.31 43.09
C GLY A 31 -15.16 -21.57 42.13
N ARG A 32 -14.67 -21.27 40.92
CA ARG A 32 -15.43 -20.65 39.83
C ARG A 32 -15.30 -21.51 38.58
N GLY A 33 -16.39 -21.75 37.86
CA GLY A 33 -16.40 -22.60 36.66
C GLY A 33 -15.94 -21.88 35.39
N SER A 34 -15.75 -20.56 35.44
CA SER A 34 -15.30 -19.79 34.26
C SER A 34 -14.59 -18.48 34.62
N VAL A 35 -13.82 -17.95 33.67
CA VAL A 35 -13.22 -16.61 33.74
C VAL A 35 -14.30 -15.53 33.92
N ARG A 36 -15.48 -15.71 33.34
CA ARG A 36 -16.61 -14.78 33.48
C ARG A 36 -17.09 -14.68 34.93
N GLU A 37 -17.18 -15.81 35.63
CA GLU A 37 -17.56 -15.84 37.04
C GLU A 37 -16.50 -15.22 37.95
N LEU A 38 -15.22 -15.48 37.64
CA LEU A 38 -14.10 -14.80 38.30
C LEU A 38 -14.23 -13.28 38.11
N PHE A 39 -14.40 -12.81 36.87
CA PHE A 39 -14.53 -11.38 36.56
C PHE A 39 -15.74 -10.74 37.24
N SER A 40 -16.86 -11.45 37.33
CA SER A 40 -18.03 -11.01 38.11
C SER A 40 -17.67 -10.78 39.59
N THR A 41 -16.89 -11.69 40.17
CA THR A 41 -16.38 -11.57 41.56
C THR A 41 -15.47 -10.35 41.71
N LEU A 42 -14.58 -10.13 40.74
CA LEU A 42 -13.66 -8.98 40.69
C LEU A 42 -14.34 -7.67 40.28
N LYS A 43 -15.65 -7.71 39.98
CA LYS A 43 -16.45 -6.58 39.46
C LYS A 43 -15.95 -6.03 38.12
N ILE A 44 -15.26 -6.83 37.32
CA ILE A 44 -14.91 -6.54 35.93
C ILE A 44 -16.15 -6.83 35.07
N LYS A 45 -16.73 -5.79 34.46
CA LYS A 45 -18.00 -5.88 33.72
C LYS A 45 -17.94 -5.14 32.38
N GLY A 46 -18.89 -5.47 31.50
CA GLY A 46 -19.10 -4.76 30.23
C GLY A 46 -17.98 -5.02 29.21
N PRO A 47 -17.66 -4.05 28.34
CA PRO A 47 -16.63 -4.19 27.31
C PRO A 47 -15.25 -4.58 27.85
N ARG A 48 -14.94 -4.20 29.11
CA ARG A 48 -13.72 -4.60 29.80
C ARG A 48 -13.57 -6.12 29.90
N ALA A 49 -14.66 -6.84 30.12
CA ALA A 49 -14.62 -8.31 30.23
C ALA A 49 -14.29 -9.01 28.90
N GLN A 50 -14.36 -8.33 27.76
CA GLN A 50 -14.06 -8.92 26.44
C GLN A 50 -12.57 -8.86 26.07
N ASN A 51 -11.79 -7.99 26.72
CA ASN A 51 -10.35 -7.90 26.53
C ASN A 51 -9.63 -8.18 27.85
N HIS A 52 -9.36 -9.46 28.10
CA HIS A 52 -8.72 -9.92 29.33
C HIS A 52 -7.41 -9.18 29.62
N GLN A 53 -6.61 -8.87 28.59
CA GLN A 53 -5.31 -8.22 28.70
C GLN A 53 -5.34 -6.68 28.68
N SER A 54 -6.51 -6.05 28.84
CA SER A 54 -6.55 -4.58 29.00
C SER A 54 -5.78 -4.14 30.26
N SER A 55 -5.14 -2.97 30.20
CA SER A 55 -4.40 -2.39 31.34
C SER A 55 -5.25 -2.29 32.60
N ASP A 56 -6.52 -1.91 32.46
CA ASP A 56 -7.49 -1.83 33.56
C ASP A 56 -7.74 -3.20 34.21
N ASN A 57 -7.90 -4.25 33.40
CA ASN A 57 -8.12 -5.60 33.91
C ASN A 57 -6.87 -6.13 34.58
N ILE A 58 -5.70 -5.96 33.98
CA ILE A 58 -4.42 -6.36 34.57
C ILE A 58 -4.22 -5.67 35.91
N ALA A 59 -4.50 -4.37 36.00
CA ALA A 59 -4.39 -3.63 37.25
C ALA A 59 -5.35 -4.15 38.32
N THR A 60 -6.61 -4.40 37.95
CA THR A 60 -7.61 -4.98 38.85
C THR A 60 -7.16 -6.37 39.33
N ILE A 61 -6.77 -7.26 38.41
CA ILE A 61 -6.34 -8.62 38.75
C ILE A 61 -5.09 -8.59 39.63
N ALA A 62 -4.11 -7.73 39.34
CA ALA A 62 -2.91 -7.58 40.14
C ALA A 62 -3.23 -7.16 41.59
N GLU A 63 -4.15 -6.21 41.79
CA GLU A 63 -4.60 -5.77 43.12
C GLU A 63 -5.14 -6.95 43.94
N TRP A 64 -6.02 -7.76 43.33
CA TRP A 64 -6.64 -8.92 43.98
C TRP A 64 -5.65 -10.07 44.25
N LEU A 65 -4.54 -10.10 43.52
CA LEU A 65 -3.43 -11.03 43.76
C LEU A 65 -2.42 -10.50 44.80
N GLY A 66 -2.53 -9.22 45.19
CA GLY A 66 -1.54 -8.55 46.04
C GLY A 66 -0.22 -8.29 45.31
N LEU A 67 -0.28 -8.02 44.00
CA LEU A 67 0.84 -7.67 43.13
C LEU A 67 0.67 -6.26 42.57
N SER A 68 1.77 -5.63 42.12
CA SER A 68 1.66 -4.48 41.24
C SER A 68 1.32 -4.91 39.81
N SER A 69 0.75 -4.01 39.01
CA SER A 69 0.47 -4.26 37.59
C SER A 69 1.74 -4.64 36.82
N ASP A 70 2.87 -3.98 37.12
CA ASP A 70 4.17 -4.27 36.50
C ASP A 70 4.68 -5.65 36.87
N GLN A 71 4.50 -6.08 38.12
CA GLN A 71 4.87 -7.42 38.57
C GLN A 71 4.07 -8.49 37.82
N LEU A 72 2.75 -8.31 37.71
CA LEU A 72 1.88 -9.25 36.99
C LEU A 72 2.24 -9.29 35.49
N ASN A 73 2.38 -8.13 34.85
CA ASN A 73 2.82 -8.04 33.45
C ASN A 73 4.15 -8.75 33.20
N THR A 74 5.12 -8.54 34.09
CA THR A 74 6.42 -9.21 33.99
C THR A 74 6.29 -10.73 34.06
N LEU A 75 5.37 -11.27 34.85
CA LEU A 75 5.17 -12.73 34.92
C LEU A 75 4.46 -13.28 33.68
N ILE A 76 3.50 -12.53 33.13
CA ILE A 76 2.78 -12.91 31.90
C ILE A 76 3.71 -12.90 30.68
N VAL A 77 4.60 -11.91 30.57
CA VAL A 77 5.46 -11.69 29.39
C VAL A 77 6.71 -12.59 29.36
N LYS A 78 7.07 -13.26 30.47
CA LYS A 78 8.29 -14.07 30.62
C LYS A 78 8.27 -15.42 29.87
N ASP A 79 7.93 -15.44 28.58
CA ASP A 79 8.33 -16.51 27.67
C ASP A 79 9.59 -16.06 26.92
N GLU A 80 10.74 -16.71 27.13
CA GLU A 80 11.98 -16.39 26.39
C GLU A 80 11.81 -16.57 24.88
N THR A 81 10.90 -17.45 24.46
CA THR A 81 10.62 -17.77 23.06
C THR A 81 9.85 -16.64 22.36
N LEU A 82 9.06 -15.85 23.10
CA LEU A 82 8.02 -14.96 22.52
C LEU A 82 7.90 -13.60 23.18
N ALA A 83 8.72 -13.28 24.17
CA ALA A 83 8.89 -11.93 24.71
C ALA A 83 9.16 -10.89 23.60
N HIS A 84 9.53 -11.38 22.41
CA HIS A 84 9.89 -10.62 21.23
C HIS A 84 8.80 -10.53 20.16
N VAL A 85 7.73 -11.32 20.22
CA VAL A 85 6.60 -11.18 19.28
C VAL A 85 5.70 -10.08 19.79
N THR A 86 5.58 -9.00 19.03
CA THR A 86 4.69 -7.90 19.40
C THR A 86 3.25 -8.31 19.04
N PRO A 87 2.31 -8.47 19.99
CA PRO A 87 0.94 -8.90 19.65
C PRO A 87 0.19 -7.85 18.82
N TYR A 88 0.51 -6.56 19.04
CA TYR A 88 0.03 -5.42 18.26
C TYR A 88 1.18 -4.69 17.55
N ASP A 89 1.13 -4.58 16.21
CA ASP A 89 2.12 -3.85 15.40
C ASP A 89 1.43 -3.08 14.29
N SER A 90 1.59 -1.75 14.28
CA SER A 90 1.01 -0.86 13.27
C SER A 90 1.57 -1.06 11.86
N MET A 91 2.74 -1.70 11.73
CA MET A 91 3.40 -1.94 10.44
C MET A 91 2.90 -3.22 9.74
N ARG A 92 2.16 -4.09 10.46
CA ARG A 92 1.58 -5.31 9.88
C ARG A 92 0.27 -5.02 9.16
N ILE A 93 -0.07 -5.90 8.21
CA ILE A 93 -1.38 -5.87 7.59
C ILE A 93 -2.48 -6.29 8.56
N TYR A 94 -2.19 -7.19 9.49
CA TYR A 94 -3.05 -7.48 10.64
C TYR A 94 -2.35 -6.96 11.89
N ARG A 95 -2.90 -5.87 12.44
CA ARG A 95 -2.26 -5.19 13.57
C ARG A 95 -2.24 -6.09 14.79
N ASN A 96 -3.38 -6.70 15.11
CA ASN A 96 -3.54 -7.61 16.24
C ASN A 96 -3.51 -9.08 15.77
N LEU A 97 -2.58 -9.86 16.31
CA LEU A 97 -2.43 -11.30 16.02
C LEU A 97 -3.21 -12.20 16.97
N GLU A 98 -3.75 -11.66 18.06
CA GLU A 98 -4.45 -12.43 19.08
C GLU A 98 -5.74 -13.03 18.51
N LEU A 99 -5.83 -14.35 18.64
CA LEU A 99 -7.02 -15.11 18.38
C LEU A 99 -7.86 -15.21 19.64
N ARG A 100 -9.18 -15.17 19.45
CA ARG A 100 -10.16 -15.27 20.55
C ARG A 100 -10.56 -16.71 20.87
N VAL A 101 -10.24 -17.63 19.96
CA VAL A 101 -10.52 -19.06 20.13
C VAL A 101 -9.33 -19.74 20.80
N PRO A 102 -9.55 -20.60 21.80
CA PRO A 102 -8.48 -21.43 22.35
C PRO A 102 -7.92 -22.34 21.26
N ARG A 103 -6.61 -22.41 21.23
CA ARG A 103 -5.86 -23.41 20.48
C ARG A 103 -5.05 -24.22 21.47
N VAL A 104 -5.04 -25.55 21.30
CA VAL A 104 -4.39 -26.46 22.25
C VAL A 104 -3.62 -27.56 21.52
N CYS A 105 -2.56 -28.02 22.18
CA CYS A 105 -1.89 -29.28 21.89
C CYS A 105 -2.37 -30.30 22.93
N THR A 106 -2.92 -31.43 22.49
CA THR A 106 -3.49 -32.39 23.44
C THR A 106 -2.41 -33.16 24.20
N ALA A 107 -1.20 -33.25 23.66
CA ALA A 107 -0.02 -33.73 24.40
C ALA A 107 0.39 -32.75 25.53
N CYS A 108 0.36 -31.43 25.30
CA CYS A 108 0.60 -30.46 26.38
C CYS A 108 -0.43 -30.57 27.50
N LEU A 109 -1.71 -30.75 27.16
CA LEU A 109 -2.79 -30.92 28.14
C LEU A 109 -2.58 -32.21 28.96
N LYS A 110 -2.24 -33.32 28.30
CA LYS A 110 -1.98 -34.62 28.93
C LYS A 110 -0.77 -34.59 29.89
N ASP A 111 0.28 -33.89 29.50
CA ASP A 111 1.48 -33.70 30.34
C ASP A 111 1.22 -32.78 31.56
N GLY A 112 0.02 -32.17 31.66
CA GLY A 112 -0.30 -31.18 32.68
C GLY A 112 0.55 -29.91 32.56
N ARG A 113 1.08 -29.62 31.37
CA ARG A 113 1.91 -28.44 31.11
C ARG A 113 1.04 -27.19 30.97
N LYS A 114 1.64 -26.03 31.25
CA LYS A 114 1.06 -24.74 30.89
C LYS A 114 0.73 -24.70 29.40
N ILE A 115 -0.32 -23.98 29.06
CA ILE A 115 -0.62 -23.64 27.67
C ILE A 115 0.26 -22.43 27.30
N PRO A 116 1.18 -22.52 26.32
CA PRO A 116 2.08 -21.43 25.99
C PRO A 116 1.35 -20.21 25.40
N MET A 117 1.86 -19.01 25.65
CA MET A 117 1.25 -17.75 25.17
C MET A 117 1.10 -17.71 23.64
N TYR A 118 2.06 -18.23 22.87
CA TYR A 118 1.96 -18.22 21.41
C TYR A 118 0.79 -19.00 20.84
N PHE A 119 0.20 -19.93 21.59
CA PHE A 119 -1.01 -20.61 21.14
C PHE A 119 -2.14 -19.61 20.89
N GLY A 120 -2.09 -18.40 21.45
CA GLY A 120 -3.01 -17.30 21.15
C GLY A 120 -2.71 -16.49 19.89
N HIS A 121 -1.55 -16.66 19.22
CA HIS A 121 -1.12 -15.78 18.11
C HIS A 121 -1.20 -16.47 16.74
N LEU A 122 -1.89 -15.83 15.78
CA LEU A 122 -2.18 -16.39 14.46
C LEU A 122 -1.04 -17.19 13.79
N PRO A 123 0.20 -16.66 13.66
CA PRO A 123 1.27 -17.35 12.90
C PRO A 123 1.69 -18.69 13.49
N PHE A 124 1.37 -18.93 14.76
CA PHE A 124 1.78 -20.13 15.48
C PHE A 124 0.64 -21.14 15.49
N THR A 125 0.70 -22.07 14.54
CA THR A 125 -0.30 -23.12 14.30
C THR A 125 0.11 -24.48 14.84
N HIS A 126 1.37 -24.62 15.29
CA HIS A 126 1.93 -25.88 15.78
C HIS A 126 2.57 -25.67 17.15
N CYS A 127 2.55 -26.71 17.98
CA CYS A 127 3.30 -26.78 19.21
C CYS A 127 4.78 -27.07 18.91
N TYR A 128 5.69 -26.25 19.42
CA TYR A 128 7.13 -26.46 19.26
C TYR A 128 7.71 -27.48 20.22
N GLU A 129 7.01 -27.81 21.30
CA GLU A 129 7.47 -28.84 22.25
C GLU A 129 7.19 -30.25 21.72
N HIS A 130 6.02 -30.46 21.12
CA HIS A 130 5.58 -31.79 20.65
C HIS A 130 5.56 -31.93 19.12
N GLY A 131 5.62 -30.84 18.36
CA GLY A 131 5.48 -30.88 16.89
C GLY A 131 4.06 -31.18 16.41
N HIS A 132 3.05 -30.90 17.24
CA HIS A 132 1.65 -31.20 16.92
C HIS A 132 0.96 -29.96 16.35
N GLU A 133 0.06 -30.15 15.38
CA GLU A 133 -0.86 -29.08 14.96
C GLU A 133 -1.81 -28.70 16.11
N LEU A 134 -2.03 -27.40 16.32
CA LEU A 134 -2.91 -26.89 17.36
C LEU A 134 -4.37 -26.94 16.94
N ILE A 135 -5.19 -27.67 17.69
CA ILE A 135 -6.62 -27.77 17.42
C ILE A 135 -7.40 -26.63 18.08
N HIS A 136 -8.43 -26.17 17.38
CA HIS A 136 -9.40 -25.15 17.85
C HIS A 136 -10.85 -25.59 17.65
N TYR A 137 -11.06 -26.77 17.06
CA TYR A 137 -12.34 -27.47 16.96
C TYR A 137 -12.17 -28.87 17.54
N CYS A 138 -13.23 -29.41 18.13
CA CYS A 138 -13.25 -30.78 18.57
C CYS A 138 -13.36 -31.73 17.35
N PRO A 139 -12.48 -32.73 17.20
CA PRO A 139 -12.56 -33.67 16.07
C PRO A 139 -13.77 -34.61 16.13
N HIS A 140 -14.43 -34.74 17.30
CA HIS A 140 -15.58 -35.63 17.47
C HIS A 140 -16.92 -34.96 17.12
N CYS A 141 -17.12 -33.71 17.53
CA CYS A 141 -18.38 -32.99 17.35
C CYS A 141 -18.27 -31.77 16.43
N ASN A 142 -17.06 -31.43 15.97
CA ASN A 142 -16.74 -30.24 15.19
C ASN A 142 -17.14 -28.90 15.87
N GLY A 143 -17.39 -28.93 17.18
CA GLY A 143 -17.66 -27.73 17.98
C GLY A 143 -16.39 -26.91 18.22
N ALA A 144 -16.49 -25.59 18.09
CA ALA A 144 -15.39 -24.68 18.43
C ALA A 144 -15.01 -24.82 19.90
N LEU A 145 -13.72 -24.92 20.19
CA LEU A 145 -13.24 -25.00 21.56
C LEU A 145 -13.50 -23.66 22.28
N SER A 146 -13.74 -23.73 23.59
CA SER A 146 -13.90 -22.55 24.45
C SER A 146 -13.13 -22.76 25.76
N TRP A 147 -12.69 -21.67 26.38
CA TRP A 147 -11.96 -21.74 27.65
C TRP A 147 -12.91 -22.23 28.76
N SER A 148 -12.78 -23.50 29.16
CA SER A 148 -13.54 -24.12 30.24
C SER A 148 -12.70 -25.13 31.02
N GLU A 149 -13.15 -25.52 32.21
CA GLU A 149 -12.49 -26.52 33.05
C GLU A 149 -12.27 -27.84 32.30
N GLU A 150 -13.27 -28.29 31.54
CA GLU A 150 -13.21 -29.50 30.72
C GLU A 150 -12.05 -29.44 29.71
N LEU A 151 -11.80 -28.27 29.09
CA LEU A 151 -10.70 -28.12 28.14
C LEU A 151 -9.32 -28.29 28.81
N LEU A 152 -9.14 -27.76 30.02
CA LEU A 152 -7.89 -27.93 30.78
C LEU A 152 -7.68 -29.38 31.23
N GLU A 153 -8.77 -30.11 31.43
CA GLU A 153 -8.76 -31.56 31.72
C GLU A 153 -8.68 -32.42 30.45
N GLY A 154 -8.46 -31.82 29.28
CA GLY A 154 -8.31 -32.54 28.02
C GLY A 154 -9.62 -33.11 27.46
N ARG A 155 -10.77 -32.51 27.78
CA ARG A 155 -12.10 -32.89 27.25
C ARG A 155 -12.74 -31.76 26.44
N CYS A 156 -13.63 -32.13 25.53
CA CYS A 156 -14.37 -31.16 24.74
C CYS A 156 -15.42 -30.43 25.61
N PRO A 157 -15.47 -29.09 25.61
CA PRO A 157 -16.50 -28.34 26.35
C PRO A 157 -17.94 -28.54 25.83
N SER A 158 -18.13 -29.10 24.63
CA SER A 158 -19.44 -29.23 23.99
C SER A 158 -19.99 -30.66 24.01
N CYS A 159 -19.15 -31.67 23.83
CA CYS A 159 -19.57 -33.08 23.82
C CYS A 159 -18.93 -33.92 24.93
N GLU A 160 -18.08 -33.32 25.77
CA GLU A 160 -17.41 -33.94 26.93
C GLU A 160 -16.49 -35.14 26.60
N LEU A 161 -16.34 -35.50 25.33
CA LEU A 161 -15.40 -36.53 24.89
C LEU A 161 -13.96 -36.09 25.12
N VAL A 162 -13.13 -37.06 25.46
CA VAL A 162 -11.69 -36.89 25.68
C VAL A 162 -11.00 -36.50 24.37
N LEU A 163 -10.18 -35.45 24.42
CA LEU A 163 -9.39 -34.92 23.31
C LEU A 163 -7.98 -35.54 23.23
N GLU A 164 -7.63 -36.46 24.13
CA GLU A 164 -6.37 -37.19 24.05
C GLU A 164 -6.17 -37.77 22.64
N ASP A 165 -4.93 -37.70 22.17
CA ASP A 165 -4.49 -38.21 20.85
C ASP A 165 -5.21 -37.58 19.63
N SER A 166 -6.05 -36.55 19.86
CA SER A 166 -6.67 -35.75 18.79
C SER A 166 -5.67 -34.87 18.04
N THR A 167 -4.48 -34.66 18.60
CA THR A 167 -3.37 -34.01 17.91
C THR A 167 -2.33 -35.07 17.57
N ILE A 168 -1.94 -35.11 16.30
CA ILE A 168 -1.00 -36.11 15.78
C ILE A 168 0.36 -35.41 15.59
N PRO A 169 1.48 -36.07 15.90
CA PRO A 169 2.80 -35.57 15.52
C PRO A 169 2.85 -35.29 14.02
N ALA A 170 3.09 -34.03 13.68
CA ALA A 170 3.25 -33.59 12.30
C ALA A 170 4.69 -33.13 12.09
N ARG A 171 5.20 -33.36 10.89
CA ARG A 171 6.38 -32.61 10.48
C ARG A 171 5.96 -31.14 10.38
N LEU A 172 6.67 -30.24 11.05
CA LEU A 172 6.40 -28.82 10.96
C LEU A 172 6.40 -28.38 9.48
N PRO A 173 5.34 -27.68 9.02
CA PRO A 173 5.32 -27.06 7.71
C PRO A 173 6.50 -26.12 7.52
N ALA A 174 6.87 -25.86 6.27
CA ALA A 174 8.07 -25.09 5.95
C ALA A 174 8.04 -23.68 6.58
N TYR A 175 6.89 -23.01 6.56
CA TYR A 175 6.72 -21.70 7.20
C TYR A 175 6.89 -21.77 8.72
N ALA A 176 6.39 -22.82 9.37
CA ALA A 176 6.46 -22.98 10.82
C ALA A 176 7.89 -23.28 11.27
N ALA A 177 8.62 -24.08 10.47
CA ALA A 177 10.06 -24.30 10.66
C ALA A 177 10.85 -23.00 10.47
N GLY A 178 10.51 -22.20 9.44
CA GLY A 178 11.10 -20.87 9.21
C GLY A 178 10.84 -19.91 10.37
N LEU A 179 9.60 -19.86 10.87
CA LEU A 179 9.22 -19.07 12.04
C LEU A 179 10.01 -19.49 13.29
N HIS A 180 10.15 -20.79 13.51
CA HIS A 180 10.91 -21.34 14.62
C HIS A 180 12.40 -20.97 14.56
N ALA A 181 13.00 -20.98 13.36
CA ALA A 181 14.39 -20.61 13.16
C ALA A 181 14.68 -19.13 13.49
N GLN A 182 13.67 -18.26 13.44
CA GLN A 182 13.78 -16.82 13.72
C GLN A 182 13.54 -16.46 15.20
N LEU A 183 13.19 -17.42 16.07
CA LEU A 183 12.83 -17.14 17.47
C LEU A 183 13.94 -16.43 18.26
N SER A 184 15.20 -16.64 17.89
CA SER A 184 16.36 -16.01 18.53
C SER A 184 16.65 -14.58 18.04
N ASP A 185 16.02 -14.12 16.95
CA ASP A 185 16.16 -12.76 16.41
C ASP A 185 14.80 -12.03 16.49
N PRO A 186 14.59 -11.18 17.50
CA PRO A 186 13.35 -10.42 17.69
C PRO A 186 12.94 -9.61 16.46
N LEU A 187 13.91 -8.97 15.80
CA LEU A 187 13.64 -8.08 14.68
C LEU A 187 13.32 -8.91 13.44
N GLY A 188 14.14 -9.92 13.15
CA GLY A 188 13.93 -10.88 12.08
C GLY A 188 12.57 -11.59 12.19
N LEU A 189 12.18 -12.02 13.39
CA LEU A 189 10.90 -12.66 13.66
C LEU A 189 9.70 -11.77 13.33
N ASN A 190 9.69 -10.51 13.78
CA ASN A 190 8.58 -9.61 13.49
C ASN A 190 8.50 -9.25 12.00
N TYR A 191 9.64 -9.10 11.31
CA TYR A 191 9.66 -8.89 9.86
C TYR A 191 9.20 -10.12 9.08
N PHE A 192 9.59 -11.32 9.52
CA PHE A 192 9.11 -12.58 8.94
C PHE A 192 7.59 -12.70 9.07
N ILE A 193 7.05 -12.48 10.27
CA ILE A 193 5.61 -12.49 10.52
C ILE A 193 4.90 -11.44 9.68
N ARG A 194 5.43 -10.22 9.59
CA ARG A 194 4.85 -9.14 8.78
C ARG A 194 4.73 -9.55 7.32
N ASP A 195 5.81 -10.05 6.73
CA ASP A 195 5.86 -10.41 5.32
C ASP A 195 4.98 -11.64 5.02
N LEU A 196 4.99 -12.64 5.91
CA LEU A 196 4.12 -13.82 5.81
C LEU A 196 2.64 -13.43 5.84
N LEU A 197 2.25 -12.51 6.72
CA LEU A 197 0.85 -12.06 6.80
C LEU A 197 0.44 -11.16 5.61
N LEU A 198 1.39 -10.41 5.03
CA LEU A 198 1.16 -9.69 3.78
C LEU A 198 0.91 -10.68 2.62
N ALA A 199 1.70 -11.74 2.52
CA ALA A 199 1.49 -12.80 1.54
C ALA A 199 0.18 -13.57 1.78
N LEU A 200 -0.17 -13.84 3.05
CA LEU A 200 -1.45 -14.44 3.43
C LEU A 200 -2.63 -13.62 2.91
N GLN A 201 -2.57 -12.29 3.00
CA GLN A 201 -3.61 -11.46 2.40
C GLN A 201 -3.74 -11.67 0.88
N CYS A 202 -2.63 -11.87 0.19
CA CYS A 202 -2.63 -12.15 -1.25
C CYS A 202 -3.12 -13.57 -1.56
N VAL A 203 -3.02 -14.52 -0.63
CA VAL A 203 -3.67 -15.84 -0.77
C VAL A 203 -5.18 -15.71 -0.58
N LEU A 204 -5.62 -14.90 0.38
CA LEU A 204 -7.04 -14.70 0.68
C LEU A 204 -7.78 -13.89 -0.39
N ASP A 205 -7.09 -12.93 -1.00
CA ASP A 205 -7.65 -12.05 -2.03
C ASP A 205 -6.61 -11.78 -3.13
N PRO A 206 -6.36 -12.76 -4.03
CA PRO A 206 -5.22 -12.74 -4.95
C PRO A 206 -5.21 -11.61 -5.97
N MET A 207 -6.38 -11.07 -6.29
CA MET A 207 -6.53 -10.04 -7.31
C MET A 207 -6.54 -8.63 -6.73
N ASN A 208 -6.55 -8.50 -5.39
CA ASN A 208 -6.62 -7.21 -4.73
C ASN A 208 -5.23 -6.65 -4.46
N SER A 209 -4.98 -5.44 -4.97
CA SER A 209 -3.74 -4.70 -4.72
C SER A 209 -3.81 -3.86 -3.44
N ASP A 210 -5.00 -3.64 -2.86
CA ASP A 210 -5.18 -2.89 -1.61
C ASP A 210 -4.73 -3.72 -0.39
N LEU A 211 -3.47 -3.53 -0.01
CA LEU A 211 -2.88 -4.15 1.17
C LEU A 211 -3.02 -3.29 2.43
N SER A 212 -4.05 -2.44 2.53
CA SER A 212 -4.29 -1.59 3.70
C SER A 212 -4.36 -2.38 5.01
N ALA A 213 -3.79 -1.81 6.07
CA ALA A 213 -3.77 -2.45 7.38
C ALA A 213 -5.19 -2.61 7.94
N ARG A 214 -5.44 -3.79 8.50
CA ARG A 214 -6.67 -4.22 9.18
C ARG A 214 -6.36 -4.49 10.65
N GLU A 215 -7.37 -4.34 11.50
CA GLU A 215 -7.18 -4.58 12.93
C GLU A 215 -6.97 -6.06 13.24
N ARG A 216 -7.69 -6.95 12.54
CA ARG A 216 -7.65 -8.41 12.77
C ARG A 216 -7.76 -9.20 11.47
N PRO A 217 -7.28 -10.45 11.45
CA PRO A 217 -7.53 -11.40 10.36
C PRO A 217 -9.02 -11.77 10.27
N PRO A 218 -9.50 -12.22 9.09
CA PRO A 218 -10.86 -12.74 8.94
C PRO A 218 -11.09 -13.94 9.87
N MET A 219 -12.17 -13.94 10.66
CA MET A 219 -12.41 -14.99 11.67
C MET A 219 -12.98 -16.30 11.08
N GLU A 220 -13.54 -16.25 9.87
CA GLU A 220 -14.30 -17.34 9.25
C GLU A 220 -13.42 -18.29 8.41
N THR A 221 -12.13 -17.98 8.25
CA THR A 221 -11.21 -18.79 7.44
C THR A 221 -10.81 -20.08 8.16
N GLY A 222 -11.22 -21.22 7.61
CA GLY A 222 -11.25 -22.52 8.28
C GLY A 222 -10.00 -23.40 8.26
N CYS A 223 -8.84 -22.92 7.77
CA CYS A 223 -7.59 -23.70 7.85
C CYS A 223 -6.34 -22.81 7.81
N TRP A 224 -6.01 -22.18 8.94
CA TRP A 224 -4.82 -21.32 9.04
C TRP A 224 -3.51 -22.00 8.65
N PRO A 225 -3.26 -23.29 9.00
CA PRO A 225 -2.02 -23.95 8.62
C PRO A 225 -1.79 -23.98 7.11
N ASP A 226 -2.80 -24.40 6.34
CA ASP A 226 -2.72 -24.49 4.89
C ASP A 226 -2.57 -23.12 4.23
N LEU A 227 -3.28 -22.11 4.75
CA LEU A 227 -3.21 -20.75 4.22
C LEU A 227 -1.86 -20.09 4.47
N LEU A 228 -1.25 -20.33 5.65
CA LEU A 228 0.10 -19.84 5.94
C LEU A 228 1.16 -20.59 5.13
N ASP A 229 0.95 -21.87 4.86
CA ASP A 229 1.83 -22.64 3.97
C ASP A 229 1.78 -22.10 2.54
N GLN A 230 0.58 -21.88 1.99
CA GLN A 230 0.39 -21.22 0.69
C GLN A 230 1.02 -19.82 0.64
N ALA A 231 0.89 -19.04 1.71
CA ALA A 231 1.51 -17.72 1.80
C ALA A 231 3.04 -17.81 1.76
N TYR A 232 3.61 -18.82 2.41
CA TYR A 232 5.04 -19.04 2.42
C TYR A 232 5.56 -19.57 1.08
N THR A 233 4.86 -20.51 0.44
CA THR A 233 5.21 -20.99 -0.91
C THR A 233 5.08 -19.86 -1.94
N LEU A 234 4.10 -18.96 -1.81
CA LEU A 234 4.01 -17.76 -2.64
C LEU A 234 5.25 -16.85 -2.55
N LEU A 235 5.89 -16.80 -1.37
CA LEU A 235 7.10 -16.00 -1.15
C LEU A 235 8.39 -16.70 -1.60
N THR A 236 8.39 -18.03 -1.72
CA THR A 236 9.62 -18.84 -1.83
C THR A 236 9.70 -19.71 -3.10
N GLU A 237 8.58 -20.19 -3.63
CA GLU A 237 8.53 -21.14 -4.75
C GLU A 237 8.14 -20.47 -6.08
N GLN A 238 9.02 -20.57 -7.07
CA GLN A 238 8.81 -19.98 -8.39
C GLN A 238 7.55 -20.49 -9.10
N THR A 239 7.19 -21.77 -8.93
CA THR A 239 6.00 -22.38 -9.53
C THR A 239 4.71 -21.71 -9.06
N THR A 240 4.62 -21.42 -7.76
CA THR A 240 3.47 -20.72 -7.16
C THR A 240 3.40 -19.27 -7.62
N MET A 241 4.55 -18.58 -7.70
CA MET A 241 4.64 -17.22 -8.24
C MET A 241 4.19 -17.13 -9.70
N LEU A 242 4.63 -18.08 -10.55
CA LEU A 242 4.23 -18.18 -11.95
C LEU A 242 2.72 -18.43 -12.09
N SER A 243 2.17 -19.34 -11.27
CA SER A 243 0.73 -19.61 -11.24
C SER A 243 -0.07 -18.34 -10.90
N TRP A 244 0.36 -17.58 -9.88
CA TRP A 244 -0.28 -16.32 -9.51
C TRP A 244 -0.14 -15.25 -10.59
N ALA A 245 1.04 -15.13 -11.22
CA ALA A 245 1.25 -14.21 -12.35
C ALA A 245 0.32 -14.53 -13.53
N ASN A 246 0.14 -15.81 -13.87
CA ASN A 246 -0.80 -16.23 -14.91
C ASN A 246 -2.25 -15.91 -14.52
N ALA A 247 -2.64 -16.14 -13.25
CA ALA A 247 -3.96 -15.76 -12.77
C ALA A 247 -4.21 -14.24 -12.89
N CYS A 248 -3.23 -13.42 -12.51
CA CYS A 248 -3.27 -11.96 -12.68
C CYS A 248 -3.41 -11.58 -14.16
N ARG A 249 -2.61 -12.20 -15.04
CA ARG A 249 -2.68 -11.98 -16.49
C ARG A 249 -4.08 -12.25 -17.05
N ASN A 250 -4.67 -13.38 -16.66
CA ASN A 250 -5.98 -13.78 -17.19
C ASN A 250 -7.10 -12.86 -16.68
N HIS A 251 -7.13 -12.55 -15.38
CA HIS A 251 -8.17 -11.72 -14.77
C HIS A 251 -8.04 -10.23 -15.12
N ARG A 252 -6.82 -9.74 -15.35
CA ARG A 252 -6.54 -8.33 -15.66
C ARG A 252 -6.13 -8.11 -17.11
N ALA A 253 -6.44 -9.05 -18.00
CA ALA A 253 -6.09 -8.96 -19.43
C ALA A 253 -6.59 -7.65 -20.08
N ALA A 254 -7.80 -7.20 -19.72
CA ALA A 254 -8.36 -5.94 -20.20
C ALA A 254 -7.51 -4.72 -19.82
N CYS A 255 -6.76 -4.79 -18.70
CA CYS A 255 -5.88 -3.72 -18.25
C CYS A 255 -4.51 -3.70 -18.96
N ALA A 256 -4.21 -4.68 -19.83
CA ALA A 256 -2.95 -4.72 -20.58
C ALA A 256 -2.78 -3.49 -21.51
N ALA A 257 -3.89 -2.84 -21.88
CA ALA A 257 -3.92 -1.56 -22.57
C ALA A 257 -3.27 -0.41 -21.77
N ILE A 258 -3.02 -0.57 -20.48
CA ILE A 258 -2.29 0.42 -19.69
C ILE A 258 -0.80 0.08 -19.67
N GLY A 259 -0.45 -1.18 -19.40
CA GLY A 259 0.92 -1.69 -19.31
C GLY A 259 1.00 -2.91 -18.39
N SER A 260 2.14 -3.60 -18.36
CA SER A 260 2.30 -4.81 -17.54
C SER A 260 2.16 -4.54 -16.03
N SER A 261 2.50 -3.34 -15.55
CA SER A 261 2.30 -2.92 -14.14
C SER A 261 0.83 -2.86 -13.75
N ALA A 262 -0.11 -2.64 -14.67
CA ALA A 262 -1.54 -2.70 -14.37
C ALA A 262 -2.03 -4.16 -14.20
N VAL A 263 -1.48 -5.05 -15.02
CA VAL A 263 -1.78 -6.48 -15.02
C VAL A 263 -1.23 -7.15 -13.77
N TYR A 264 0.03 -6.88 -13.44
CA TYR A 264 0.74 -7.50 -12.30
C TYR A 264 0.72 -6.65 -11.03
N LEU A 265 -0.14 -5.63 -10.96
CA LEU A 265 -0.22 -4.73 -9.81
C LEU A 265 -0.36 -5.43 -8.44
N PRO A 266 -1.14 -6.53 -8.27
CA PRO A 266 -1.18 -7.23 -6.99
C PRO A 266 0.18 -7.76 -6.54
N ILE A 267 0.97 -8.27 -7.50
CA ILE A 267 2.33 -8.79 -7.28
C ILE A 267 3.26 -7.64 -6.91
N ASP A 268 3.26 -6.56 -7.69
CA ASP A 268 4.10 -5.39 -7.43
C ASP A 268 3.75 -4.71 -6.09
N ALA A 269 2.47 -4.69 -5.73
CA ALA A 269 2.00 -4.17 -4.44
C ALA A 269 2.55 -5.00 -3.27
N LEU A 270 2.63 -6.33 -3.39
CA LEU A 270 3.28 -7.18 -2.40
C LEU A 270 4.79 -6.90 -2.37
N LYS A 271 5.47 -6.97 -3.52
CA LYS A 271 6.94 -6.79 -3.64
C LYS A 271 7.42 -5.48 -3.00
N SER A 272 6.72 -4.38 -3.24
CA SER A 272 7.07 -3.05 -2.71
C SER A 272 6.92 -2.93 -1.18
N ARG A 273 6.22 -3.86 -0.53
CA ARG A 273 5.91 -3.81 0.91
C ARG A 273 6.63 -4.87 1.75
N LEU A 274 7.26 -5.85 1.11
CA LEU A 274 8.11 -6.82 1.78
C LEU A 274 9.24 -6.10 2.50
N THR A 275 9.70 -6.68 3.61
CA THR A 275 10.77 -6.15 4.45
C THR A 275 12.04 -6.99 4.31
N LEU A 276 11.90 -8.31 4.29
CA LEU A 276 12.99 -9.26 4.08
C LEU A 276 13.25 -9.50 2.59
N THR A 277 14.41 -10.06 2.30
CA THR A 277 14.79 -10.49 0.94
C THR A 277 14.18 -11.87 0.66
N TRP A 278 13.04 -11.87 -0.02
CA TRP A 278 12.36 -13.08 -0.47
C TRP A 278 12.65 -13.36 -1.94
N PRO A 279 12.69 -14.63 -2.39
CA PRO A 279 12.77 -14.97 -3.81
C PRO A 279 11.73 -14.24 -4.68
N LEU A 280 10.53 -13.98 -4.14
CA LEU A 280 9.49 -13.18 -4.82
C LEU A 280 9.96 -11.77 -5.22
N ARG A 281 10.89 -11.14 -4.50
CA ARG A 281 11.39 -9.79 -4.87
C ARG A 281 12.10 -9.77 -6.21
N ASP A 282 12.84 -10.83 -6.49
CA ASP A 282 13.64 -10.97 -7.71
C ASP A 282 12.86 -11.68 -8.83
N PHE A 283 11.62 -12.09 -8.56
CA PHE A 283 10.74 -12.73 -9.54
C PHE A 283 10.29 -11.75 -10.63
N GLU A 284 10.61 -12.05 -11.88
CA GLU A 284 10.20 -11.26 -13.04
C GLU A 284 8.91 -11.83 -13.66
N CYS A 285 7.89 -10.98 -13.80
CA CYS A 285 6.65 -11.35 -14.47
C CYS A 285 6.86 -11.25 -15.99
N ASN A 286 7.31 -12.33 -16.62
CA ASN A 286 7.60 -12.34 -18.07
C ASN A 286 6.37 -11.98 -18.92
N SER A 287 6.59 -11.17 -19.96
CA SER A 287 5.61 -10.78 -21.00
C SER A 287 5.52 -11.76 -22.17
N ASP A 288 6.45 -12.72 -22.29
CA ASP A 288 6.83 -13.29 -23.60
C ASP A 288 6.21 -14.65 -23.94
N HIS A 289 5.10 -15.05 -23.33
CA HIS A 289 4.40 -16.28 -23.74
C HIS A 289 3.16 -15.99 -24.59
N PRO A 290 2.99 -16.71 -25.71
CA PRO A 290 1.93 -16.44 -26.68
C PRO A 290 0.54 -16.59 -26.05
N HIS A 291 -0.37 -15.76 -26.54
CA HIS A 291 -1.79 -15.77 -26.23
C HIS A 291 -2.40 -17.14 -26.53
N ASP A 292 -2.53 -18.00 -25.52
CA ASP A 292 -3.56 -19.04 -25.56
C ASP A 292 -4.87 -18.38 -25.14
N GLU A 293 -5.70 -18.08 -26.14
CA GLU A 293 -7.09 -17.66 -25.96
C GLU A 293 -7.87 -18.80 -25.31
N GLN A 294 -7.92 -18.82 -23.98
CA GLN A 294 -8.90 -19.61 -23.24
C GLN A 294 -10.04 -18.70 -22.78
N ASN A 295 -11.26 -19.11 -23.14
CA ASN A 295 -12.54 -18.45 -22.91
C ASN A 295 -12.65 -17.84 -21.50
N GLN A 296 -12.86 -16.52 -21.47
CA GLN A 296 -13.13 -15.74 -20.26
C GLN A 296 -14.58 -15.96 -19.82
N GLU A 297 -14.77 -16.41 -18.58
CA GLU A 297 -16.02 -16.19 -17.86
C GLU A 297 -16.02 -14.75 -17.32
N ASP A 298 -17.02 -13.98 -17.76
CA ASP A 298 -17.29 -12.61 -17.36
C ASP A 298 -17.53 -12.51 -15.84
N SER A 299 -16.48 -12.26 -15.08
CA SER A 299 -16.59 -11.65 -13.75
C SER A 299 -15.79 -10.35 -13.74
N PHE A 300 -16.38 -9.30 -14.33
CA PHE A 300 -15.83 -7.95 -14.27
C PHE A 300 -15.98 -7.38 -12.86
N SER A 301 -15.13 -7.86 -11.96
CA SER A 301 -14.85 -7.25 -10.68
C SER A 301 -14.17 -5.91 -10.94
N LEU A 302 -14.69 -4.83 -10.34
CA LEU A 302 -14.04 -3.53 -10.32
C LEU A 302 -12.60 -3.72 -9.83
N THR A 303 -11.63 -3.01 -10.44
CA THR A 303 -10.23 -3.02 -10.00
C THR A 303 -9.87 -1.68 -9.34
N PRO A 304 -10.45 -1.37 -8.16
CA PRO A 304 -10.21 -0.09 -7.52
C PRO A 304 -8.77 0.03 -7.06
N VAL A 305 -8.14 1.15 -7.40
CA VAL A 305 -6.79 1.51 -6.96
C VAL A 305 -6.79 2.86 -6.24
N ASP A 306 -5.89 3.07 -5.29
CA ASP A 306 -5.62 4.43 -4.78
C ASP A 306 -4.73 5.24 -5.73
N HIS A 307 -4.53 6.52 -5.39
CA HIS A 307 -3.66 7.44 -6.14
C HIS A 307 -2.20 6.99 -6.26
N ARG A 308 -1.64 6.22 -5.30
CA ARG A 308 -0.24 5.76 -5.38
C ARG A 308 -0.09 4.60 -6.35
N GLN A 309 -1.02 3.66 -6.27
CA GLN A 309 -1.13 2.56 -7.21
C GLN A 309 -1.42 3.07 -8.63
N LEU A 310 -2.31 4.06 -8.75
CA LEU A 310 -2.59 4.71 -10.03
C LEU A 310 -1.33 5.38 -10.60
N SER A 311 -0.55 6.10 -9.77
CA SER A 311 0.67 6.76 -10.24
C SER A 311 1.74 5.76 -10.71
N GLN A 312 1.87 4.63 -10.01
CA GLN A 312 2.73 3.52 -10.44
C GLN A 312 2.30 2.97 -11.80
N VAL A 313 1.01 2.68 -11.98
CA VAL A 313 0.45 2.14 -13.21
C VAL A 313 0.58 3.13 -14.39
N LEU A 314 0.44 4.43 -14.11
CA LEU A 314 0.61 5.47 -15.12
C LEU A 314 2.08 5.80 -15.41
N GLY A 315 3.02 5.49 -14.51
CA GLY A 315 4.43 5.85 -14.66
C GLY A 315 4.71 7.32 -14.36
N CYS A 316 4.05 7.86 -13.34
CA CYS A 316 4.17 9.26 -12.92
C CYS A 316 4.26 9.37 -11.39
N GLU A 317 4.59 10.58 -10.90
CA GLU A 317 4.68 10.82 -9.46
C GLU A 317 3.28 10.94 -8.83
N PRO A 318 3.07 10.52 -7.56
CA PRO A 318 1.76 10.60 -6.90
C PRO A 318 1.17 12.01 -6.87
N ALA A 319 2.01 13.05 -6.82
CA ALA A 319 1.58 14.45 -6.85
C ALA A 319 0.98 14.85 -8.22
N GLU A 320 1.38 14.19 -9.30
CA GLU A 320 0.95 14.52 -10.65
C GLU A 320 -0.47 14.04 -10.96
N ILE A 321 -0.98 13.08 -10.17
CA ILE A 321 -2.37 12.59 -10.25
C ILE A 321 -3.38 13.71 -9.95
N MET A 322 -3.00 14.74 -9.19
CA MET A 322 -3.87 15.87 -8.87
C MET A 322 -4.44 16.56 -10.11
N ALA A 323 -3.60 16.74 -11.14
CA ALA A 323 -4.03 17.36 -12.40
C ALA A 323 -5.15 16.56 -13.08
N LEU A 324 -5.14 15.23 -12.98
CA LEU A 324 -6.18 14.38 -13.56
C LEU A 324 -7.56 14.65 -12.94
N LEU A 325 -7.59 14.95 -11.65
CA LEU A 325 -8.81 15.26 -10.93
C LEU A 325 -9.25 16.71 -11.14
N GLU A 326 -8.33 17.67 -11.06
CA GLU A 326 -8.61 19.10 -11.27
C GLU A 326 -9.23 19.35 -12.66
N TYR A 327 -8.71 18.66 -13.68
CA TYR A 327 -9.23 18.77 -15.04
C TYR A 327 -10.38 17.80 -15.34
N SER A 328 -10.82 16.99 -14.36
CA SER A 328 -11.85 15.96 -14.53
C SER A 328 -11.54 14.99 -15.70
N ALA A 329 -10.25 14.70 -15.93
CA ALA A 329 -9.80 13.76 -16.95
C ALA A 329 -10.02 12.31 -16.53
N LEU A 330 -10.00 12.06 -15.21
CA LEU A 330 -10.44 10.82 -14.58
C LEU A 330 -11.46 11.16 -13.49
N GLN A 331 -12.52 10.36 -13.42
CA GLN A 331 -13.47 10.42 -12.33
C GLN A 331 -13.12 9.32 -11.33
N GLY A 332 -12.84 9.71 -10.08
CA GLY A 332 -12.82 8.75 -8.98
C GLY A 332 -14.23 8.23 -8.69
N TYR A 333 -14.34 7.13 -7.96
CA TYR A 333 -15.64 6.71 -7.41
C TYR A 333 -16.25 7.86 -6.57
N SER A 334 -17.57 7.98 -6.58
CA SER A 334 -18.29 9.17 -6.10
C SER A 334 -18.00 9.56 -4.63
N GLY A 335 -17.88 10.86 -4.34
CA GLY A 335 -18.11 11.43 -3.01
C GLY A 335 -16.91 11.62 -2.08
N HIS A 336 -15.67 11.52 -2.58
CA HIS A 336 -14.48 11.65 -1.73
C HIS A 336 -14.15 13.11 -1.39
N ARG A 337 -13.80 13.36 -0.11
CA ARG A 337 -13.42 14.69 0.40
C ARG A 337 -12.00 15.09 0.03
N SER A 338 -11.17 14.12 -0.37
CA SER A 338 -9.77 14.33 -0.74
C SER A 338 -9.29 13.31 -1.79
N VAL A 339 -8.26 13.68 -2.55
CA VAL A 339 -7.61 12.81 -3.56
C VAL A 339 -7.01 11.55 -2.95
N ARG A 340 -6.59 11.60 -1.68
CA ARG A 340 -6.04 10.45 -0.98
C ARG A 340 -7.08 9.36 -0.75
N ASP A 341 -8.33 9.76 -0.61
CA ASP A 341 -9.45 8.85 -0.38
C ASP A 341 -10.11 8.41 -1.70
N ALA A 342 -9.73 9.04 -2.82
CA ALA A 342 -10.24 8.71 -4.14
C ALA A 342 -9.74 7.32 -4.58
N ARG A 343 -10.69 6.50 -5.04
CA ARG A 343 -10.43 5.23 -5.70
C ARG A 343 -10.70 5.38 -7.20
N PHE A 344 -9.90 4.71 -8.02
CA PHE A 344 -9.97 4.76 -9.48
C PHE A 344 -10.15 3.37 -10.06
N ASP A 345 -10.89 3.25 -11.16
CA ASP A 345 -11.09 1.98 -11.86
C ASP A 345 -10.07 1.81 -12.99
N LEU A 346 -9.21 0.80 -12.90
CA LEU A 346 -8.26 0.51 -13.98
C LEU A 346 -8.96 0.03 -15.25
N LEU A 347 -10.12 -0.63 -15.14
CA LEU A 347 -10.84 -1.10 -16.32
C LEU A 347 -11.38 0.08 -17.15
N ALA A 348 -12.02 1.05 -16.49
CA ALA A 348 -12.47 2.27 -17.14
C ALA A 348 -11.31 3.04 -17.81
N LEU A 349 -10.17 3.15 -17.12
CA LEU A 349 -8.96 3.77 -17.67
C LEU A 349 -8.43 3.00 -18.90
N ALA A 350 -8.38 1.67 -18.84
CA ALA A 350 -7.92 0.83 -19.94
C ALA A 350 -8.79 0.99 -21.18
N ASN A 351 -10.12 1.03 -21.01
CA ASN A 351 -11.07 1.29 -22.09
C ASN A 351 -10.83 2.67 -22.73
N GLN A 352 -10.63 3.71 -21.91
CA GLN A 352 -10.32 5.05 -22.40
C GLN A 352 -9.01 5.08 -23.21
N ILE A 353 -7.99 4.30 -22.83
CA ILE A 353 -6.71 4.23 -23.56
C ILE A 353 -6.83 3.45 -24.87
N ASN A 354 -7.61 2.37 -24.90
CA ASN A 354 -7.87 1.64 -26.14
C ASN A 354 -8.52 2.55 -27.20
N ASP A 355 -9.45 3.41 -26.79
CA ASP A 355 -10.06 4.40 -27.67
C ASP A 355 -9.07 5.43 -28.24
N LEU A 356 -7.96 5.71 -27.54
CA LEU A 356 -6.92 6.63 -28.02
C LEU A 356 -6.11 6.02 -29.17
N SER A 357 -5.86 4.71 -29.11
CA SER A 357 -4.98 4.02 -30.05
C SER A 357 -5.58 3.92 -31.47
N LEU A 358 -6.91 4.00 -31.59
CA LEU A 358 -7.63 3.93 -32.87
C LEU A 358 -7.68 5.27 -33.63
N ALA A 359 -7.33 6.39 -33.00
CA ALA A 359 -7.50 7.73 -33.58
C ALA A 359 -6.27 8.28 -34.33
N ASN A 360 -5.12 7.61 -34.28
CA ASN A 360 -3.84 8.15 -34.79
C ASN A 360 -3.56 7.74 -36.25
N GLY A 361 -4.18 8.45 -37.21
CA GLY A 361 -4.02 8.23 -38.66
C GLY A 361 -3.13 9.22 -39.42
N ALA A 362 -2.40 10.12 -38.76
CA ALA A 362 -1.61 11.17 -39.42
C ALA A 362 -0.11 11.10 -39.11
N SER A 363 0.73 11.56 -40.05
CA SER A 363 2.18 11.73 -39.87
C SER A 363 2.43 12.89 -38.89
N VAL A 364 2.43 12.58 -37.60
CA VAL A 364 2.71 13.55 -36.52
C VAL A 364 4.15 13.36 -36.05
N GLN A 365 4.90 14.45 -35.90
CA GLN A 365 6.22 14.39 -35.25
C GLN A 365 6.06 13.93 -33.80
N LEU A 366 6.60 12.75 -33.50
CA LEU A 366 6.54 12.14 -32.18
C LEU A 366 7.79 12.48 -31.37
N ILE A 367 7.60 12.70 -30.07
CA ILE A 367 8.68 12.89 -29.09
C ILE A 367 8.46 11.97 -27.89
N ASP A 368 9.56 11.61 -27.21
CA ASP A 368 9.51 10.78 -26.01
C ASP A 368 8.93 11.53 -24.79
N MET A 369 8.52 10.78 -23.76
CA MET A 369 7.95 11.36 -22.54
C MET A 369 8.95 12.22 -21.75
N ALA A 370 10.27 12.01 -21.87
CA ALA A 370 11.26 12.83 -21.20
C ALA A 370 11.31 14.24 -21.81
N HIS A 371 11.17 14.34 -23.13
CA HIS A 371 10.99 15.59 -23.85
C HIS A 371 9.64 16.22 -23.53
N ALA A 372 8.57 15.42 -23.51
CA ALA A 372 7.25 15.93 -23.13
C ALA A 372 7.25 16.55 -21.72
N ALA A 373 7.93 15.92 -20.75
CA ALA A 373 8.10 16.45 -19.39
C ALA A 373 8.84 17.81 -19.40
N ARG A 374 9.90 17.95 -20.20
CA ARG A 374 10.62 19.23 -20.35
C ARG A 374 9.71 20.32 -20.92
N ILE A 375 8.90 19.98 -21.94
CA ILE A 375 7.95 20.91 -22.54
C ILE A 375 6.88 21.31 -21.52
N ALA A 376 6.32 20.37 -20.77
CA ALA A 376 5.35 20.66 -19.73
C ALA A 376 5.93 21.61 -18.67
N PHE A 377 7.16 21.36 -18.22
CA PHE A 377 7.85 22.18 -17.23
C PHE A 377 8.05 23.64 -17.70
N VAL A 378 8.45 23.88 -18.95
CA VAL A 378 8.59 25.24 -19.51
C VAL A 378 7.25 25.92 -19.85
N HIS A 379 6.13 25.28 -19.55
CA HIS A 379 4.79 25.86 -19.57
C HIS A 379 4.15 25.88 -18.17
N GLY A 380 4.93 25.67 -17.11
CA GLY A 380 4.43 25.71 -15.73
C GLY A 380 3.67 24.45 -15.30
N GLY A 381 3.68 23.41 -16.12
CA GLY A 381 3.04 22.12 -15.85
C GLY A 381 4.04 21.00 -15.51
N HIS A 382 3.54 19.78 -15.53
CA HIS A 382 4.26 18.53 -15.22
C HIS A 382 3.63 17.35 -15.99
N LEU A 383 4.08 16.10 -15.81
CA LEU A 383 3.59 14.97 -16.62
C LEU A 383 2.10 14.68 -16.41
N GLY A 384 1.58 14.90 -15.20
CA GLY A 384 0.14 14.89 -14.93
C GLY A 384 -0.69 15.77 -15.89
N HIS A 385 -0.20 16.96 -16.24
CA HIS A 385 -0.87 17.83 -17.22
C HIS A 385 -0.79 17.29 -18.65
N VAL A 386 0.30 16.59 -18.99
CA VAL A 386 0.42 15.87 -20.27
C VAL A 386 -0.59 14.72 -20.31
N LEU A 387 -0.68 13.94 -19.22
CA LEU A 387 -1.68 12.87 -19.09
C LEU A 387 -3.12 13.36 -19.24
N VAL A 388 -3.46 14.53 -18.68
CA VAL A 388 -4.77 15.16 -18.91
C VAL A 388 -5.03 15.37 -20.40
N GLY A 389 -4.06 15.95 -21.13
CA GLY A 389 -4.19 16.20 -22.57
C GLY A 389 -4.33 14.91 -23.38
N ILE A 390 -3.58 13.87 -22.99
CA ILE A 390 -3.68 12.52 -23.60
C ILE A 390 -5.09 11.95 -23.38
N LEU A 391 -5.55 11.89 -22.13
CA LEU A 391 -6.85 11.29 -21.78
C LEU A 391 -8.04 12.07 -22.34
N LYS A 392 -7.89 13.38 -22.54
CA LYS A 392 -8.87 14.24 -23.22
C LYS A 392 -8.81 14.19 -24.74
N LYS A 393 -7.91 13.38 -25.33
CA LYS A 393 -7.71 13.25 -26.78
C LYS A 393 -7.21 14.54 -27.46
N GLU A 394 -6.63 15.46 -26.69
CA GLU A 394 -6.06 16.73 -27.18
C GLU A 394 -4.58 16.59 -27.55
N ILE A 395 -3.90 15.57 -26.99
CA ILE A 395 -2.52 15.21 -27.33
C ILE A 395 -2.52 13.82 -27.97
N PRO A 396 -2.09 13.69 -29.24
CA PRO A 396 -1.87 12.39 -29.86
C PRO A 396 -0.86 11.58 -29.05
N PHE A 397 -1.21 10.35 -28.67
CA PHE A 397 -0.38 9.49 -27.84
C PHE A 397 -0.22 8.11 -28.48
N ARG A 398 1.03 7.65 -28.55
CA ARG A 398 1.39 6.32 -29.06
C ARG A 398 2.11 5.53 -27.96
N PRO A 399 1.43 4.59 -27.29
CA PRO A 399 2.06 3.74 -26.30
C PRO A 399 2.98 2.70 -26.95
N ASP A 400 4.04 2.30 -26.26
CA ASP A 400 4.91 1.19 -26.67
C ASP A 400 4.29 -0.16 -26.28
N SER A 401 4.29 -1.15 -27.18
CA SER A 401 3.64 -2.44 -26.95
C SER A 401 4.25 -3.26 -25.81
N ASN A 402 5.52 -3.01 -25.45
CA ASN A 402 6.25 -3.73 -24.42
C ASN A 402 6.50 -2.88 -23.17
N ARG A 403 5.58 -1.98 -22.81
CA ARG A 403 5.72 -1.05 -21.67
C ARG A 403 5.35 -1.67 -20.32
N GLY A 404 6.05 -1.26 -19.25
CA GLY A 404 5.67 -1.55 -17.87
C GLY A 404 4.49 -0.69 -17.42
N SER A 405 4.66 0.63 -17.46
CA SER A 405 3.61 1.61 -17.15
C SER A 405 3.12 2.36 -18.39
N LEU A 406 2.01 3.10 -18.29
CA LEU A 406 1.41 3.80 -19.44
C LEU A 406 2.40 4.73 -20.14
N LEU A 407 3.09 5.57 -19.37
CA LEU A 407 4.01 6.57 -19.91
C LEU A 407 5.40 6.00 -20.24
N GLU A 408 5.73 4.80 -19.77
CA GLU A 408 7.03 4.20 -20.04
C GLU A 408 7.18 3.94 -21.55
N ARG A 409 8.24 4.49 -22.14
CA ARG A 409 8.53 4.41 -23.59
C ARG A 409 7.39 4.93 -24.49
N GLY A 410 6.41 5.64 -23.92
CA GLY A 410 5.36 6.30 -24.67
C GLY A 410 5.89 7.47 -25.50
N ASN A 411 5.20 7.77 -26.60
CA ASN A 411 5.49 8.95 -27.42
C ASN A 411 4.24 9.81 -27.58
N VAL A 412 4.43 11.12 -27.62
CA VAL A 412 3.35 12.09 -27.85
C VAL A 412 3.61 12.95 -29.09
N GLY A 413 2.54 13.41 -29.73
CA GLY A 413 2.62 14.37 -30.82
C GLY A 413 3.08 15.75 -30.35
N LEU A 414 4.17 16.26 -30.91
CA LEU A 414 4.77 17.54 -30.51
C LEU A 414 3.81 18.72 -30.66
N GLU A 415 3.13 18.83 -31.80
CA GLU A 415 2.22 19.95 -32.07
C GLU A 415 1.03 19.97 -31.11
N GLY A 416 0.38 18.82 -30.91
CA GLY A 416 -0.73 18.67 -29.96
C GLY A 416 -0.30 18.98 -28.52
N LEU A 417 0.89 18.51 -28.12
CA LEU A 417 1.46 18.83 -26.81
C LEU A 417 1.69 20.34 -26.65
N LEU A 418 2.30 21.01 -27.63
CA LEU A 418 2.55 22.45 -27.55
C LEU A 418 1.25 23.24 -27.49
N ALA A 419 0.26 22.90 -28.33
CA ALA A 419 -1.05 23.54 -28.31
C ALA A 419 -1.74 23.36 -26.95
N TRP A 420 -1.76 22.14 -26.42
CA TRP A 420 -2.30 21.84 -25.10
C TRP A 420 -1.60 22.59 -23.98
N MET A 421 -0.26 22.62 -23.98
CA MET A 421 0.50 23.29 -22.93
C MET A 421 0.39 24.81 -22.97
N HIS A 422 0.20 25.42 -24.15
CA HIS A 422 -0.13 26.85 -24.25
C HIS A 422 -1.53 27.12 -23.67
N LYS A 423 -2.53 26.29 -24.00
CA LYS A 423 -3.89 26.38 -23.43
C LYS A 423 -3.87 26.22 -21.90
N HIS A 424 -3.05 25.30 -21.40
CA HIS A 424 -2.84 25.12 -19.96
C HIS A 424 -2.27 26.39 -19.31
N LEU A 425 -1.15 26.93 -19.80
CA LEU A 425 -0.56 28.14 -19.22
C LEU A 425 -1.54 29.32 -19.24
N ALA A 426 -2.29 29.50 -20.33
CA ALA A 426 -3.32 30.53 -20.44
C ALA A 426 -4.50 30.34 -19.46
N SER A 427 -4.76 29.11 -18.98
CA SER A 427 -5.78 28.84 -17.96
C SER A 427 -5.31 29.21 -16.54
N GLN A 428 -4.01 29.38 -16.33
CA GLN A 428 -3.39 29.66 -15.02
C GLN A 428 -3.38 31.17 -14.70
N ASN A 429 -4.42 31.91 -15.08
CA ASN A 429 -4.43 33.38 -15.02
C ASN A 429 -4.13 33.91 -13.61
N ASP A 430 -4.75 33.31 -12.59
CA ASP A 430 -4.62 33.73 -11.19
C ASP A 430 -3.56 32.94 -10.41
N THR A 431 -2.85 32.02 -11.07
CA THR A 431 -1.84 31.18 -10.39
C THR A 431 -0.55 31.97 -10.18
N HIS A 432 -0.02 31.90 -8.96
CA HIS A 432 1.22 32.58 -8.59
C HIS A 432 2.43 31.69 -8.90
N PHE A 433 3.30 32.17 -9.80
CA PHE A 433 4.58 31.54 -10.10
C PHE A 433 5.71 32.24 -9.34
N THR A 434 6.56 31.46 -8.69
CA THR A 434 7.81 31.95 -8.09
C THR A 434 8.78 32.43 -9.17
N LEU A 435 9.80 33.19 -8.78
CA LEU A 435 10.89 33.58 -9.68
C LEU A 435 11.53 32.38 -10.40
N SER A 436 11.78 31.28 -9.68
CA SER A 436 12.37 30.07 -10.25
C SER A 436 11.48 29.44 -11.33
N GLN A 437 10.17 29.35 -11.08
CA GLN A 437 9.21 28.86 -12.08
C GLN A 437 9.08 29.83 -13.26
N THR A 438 9.16 31.14 -13.02
CA THR A 438 9.14 32.15 -14.07
C THR A 438 10.36 32.04 -14.99
N ILE A 439 11.55 31.80 -14.42
CA ILE A 439 12.79 31.49 -15.16
C ILE A 439 12.60 30.23 -16.01
N ALA A 440 11.96 29.20 -15.46
CA ALA A 440 11.69 27.97 -16.19
C ALA A 440 10.74 28.19 -17.37
N ILE A 441 9.62 28.89 -17.15
CA ILE A 441 8.58 29.16 -18.15
C ILE A 441 9.11 30.06 -19.27
N THR A 442 9.78 31.16 -18.90
CA THR A 442 10.24 32.17 -19.86
C THR A 442 11.60 31.86 -20.47
N GLY A 443 12.39 30.98 -19.86
CA GLY A 443 13.78 30.73 -20.24
C GLY A 443 14.76 31.87 -19.92
N MET A 444 14.30 32.95 -19.31
CA MET A 444 15.09 34.13 -18.97
C MET A 444 15.86 33.95 -17.67
N THR A 445 16.97 34.66 -17.50
CA THR A 445 17.70 34.75 -16.22
C THR A 445 16.98 35.70 -15.25
N GLU A 446 17.35 35.68 -13.96
CA GLU A 446 16.84 36.64 -12.97
C GLU A 446 17.09 38.10 -13.38
N GLN A 447 18.25 38.39 -13.97
CA GLN A 447 18.58 39.73 -14.46
C GLN A 447 17.69 40.14 -15.63
N GLU A 448 17.41 39.21 -16.55
CA GLU A 448 16.52 39.44 -17.70
C GLU A 448 15.07 39.63 -17.27
N ILE A 449 14.60 38.88 -16.27
CA ILE A 449 13.27 39.07 -15.66
C ILE A 449 13.18 40.44 -14.97
N THR A 450 14.21 40.83 -14.22
CA THR A 450 14.27 42.16 -13.59
C THR A 450 14.21 43.26 -14.65
N ARG A 451 14.90 43.06 -15.78
CA ARG A 451 14.84 43.98 -16.91
C ARG A 451 13.45 44.02 -17.55
N ALA A 452 12.80 42.86 -17.73
CA ALA A 452 11.44 42.78 -18.25
C ALA A 452 10.43 43.52 -17.34
N CYS A 453 10.58 43.40 -16.02
CA CYS A 453 9.81 44.17 -15.04
C CYS A 453 10.03 45.68 -15.21
N ALA A 454 11.30 46.12 -15.34
CA ALA A 454 11.64 47.53 -15.51
C ALA A 454 11.08 48.13 -16.81
N LEU A 455 10.94 47.30 -17.85
CA LEU A 455 10.32 47.66 -19.14
C LEU A 455 8.79 47.56 -19.12
N GLY A 456 8.18 47.14 -18.01
CA GLY A 456 6.72 46.99 -17.88
C GLY A 456 6.14 45.80 -18.64
N LEU A 457 6.97 44.85 -19.08
CA LEU A 457 6.54 43.68 -19.85
C LEU A 457 5.84 42.62 -18.97
N ILE A 458 6.19 42.55 -17.69
CA ILE A 458 5.57 41.70 -16.67
C ILE A 458 5.53 42.44 -15.33
N LYS A 459 4.54 42.13 -14.48
CA LYS A 459 4.33 42.81 -13.21
C LYS A 459 4.60 41.89 -12.02
N PRO A 460 5.50 42.26 -11.08
CA PRO A 460 5.71 41.47 -9.87
C PRO A 460 4.59 41.72 -8.84
N LEU A 461 4.08 40.66 -8.23
CA LEU A 461 3.00 40.71 -7.23
C LEU A 461 3.44 41.14 -5.82
N GLY A 462 4.74 41.15 -5.53
CA GLY A 462 5.24 41.59 -4.23
C GLY A 462 6.74 41.42 -4.04
N TRP A 463 7.33 42.29 -3.22
CA TRP A 463 8.78 42.33 -2.95
C TRP A 463 9.16 41.75 -1.57
N LYS A 464 8.19 41.49 -0.68
CA LYS A 464 8.45 41.15 0.73
C LYS A 464 8.71 39.67 1.03
N ARG A 465 8.47 38.74 0.09
CA ARG A 465 8.66 37.28 0.28
C ARG A 465 9.26 36.57 -0.94
N GLY A 466 9.98 37.32 -1.79
CA GLY A 466 10.49 36.86 -3.08
C GLY A 466 9.58 37.26 -4.24
N LEU A 467 10.17 37.44 -5.43
CA LEU A 467 9.44 37.83 -6.64
C LEU A 467 8.48 36.71 -7.06
N SER A 468 7.23 37.09 -7.31
CA SER A 468 6.18 36.22 -7.85
C SER A 468 5.40 36.93 -8.95
N PHE A 469 4.86 36.14 -9.87
CA PHE A 469 4.24 36.60 -11.11
C PHE A 469 2.93 35.84 -11.35
N LEU A 470 1.94 36.49 -11.96
CA LEU A 470 0.70 35.83 -12.37
C LEU A 470 0.94 35.02 -13.63
N GLY A 471 0.35 33.83 -13.72
CA GLY A 471 0.39 33.02 -14.93
C GLY A 471 -0.20 33.74 -16.14
N GLY A 472 -1.24 34.56 -15.94
CA GLY A 472 -1.83 35.37 -17.01
C GLY A 472 -0.83 36.36 -17.63
N ASP A 473 -0.03 37.04 -16.81
CA ASP A 473 1.02 37.95 -17.28
C ASP A 473 2.10 37.20 -18.06
N LEU A 474 2.49 36.01 -17.60
CA LEU A 474 3.48 35.18 -18.29
C LEU A 474 2.94 34.62 -19.62
N SER A 475 1.67 34.23 -19.65
CA SER A 475 0.98 33.78 -20.86
C SER A 475 0.90 34.92 -21.89
N GLN A 476 0.51 36.12 -21.46
CA GLN A 476 0.43 37.29 -22.33
C GLN A 476 1.81 37.66 -22.89
N LEU A 477 2.84 37.68 -22.04
CA LEU A 477 4.22 37.90 -22.47
C LEU A 477 4.63 36.91 -23.57
N LEU A 478 4.32 35.62 -23.42
CA LEU A 478 4.70 34.60 -24.39
C LEU A 478 3.80 34.56 -25.64
N ALA A 479 2.62 35.18 -25.58
CA ALA A 479 1.77 35.41 -26.74
C ALA A 479 2.34 36.56 -27.61
N ASP A 480 2.77 37.65 -26.96
CA ASP A 480 3.26 38.84 -27.63
C ASP A 480 4.73 38.72 -28.07
N TYR A 481 5.50 37.86 -27.40
CA TYR A 481 6.94 37.73 -27.59
C TYR A 481 7.42 36.28 -27.69
N VAL A 482 8.53 36.09 -28.41
CA VAL A 482 9.26 34.82 -28.51
C VAL A 482 10.54 34.93 -27.69
N SER A 483 10.68 34.08 -26.68
CA SER A 483 11.92 33.91 -25.94
C SER A 483 12.80 32.88 -26.63
N ILE A 484 13.98 33.29 -27.10
CA ILE A 484 14.88 32.40 -27.86
C ILE A 484 15.46 31.30 -26.97
N LYS A 485 15.78 31.64 -25.71
CA LYS A 485 16.25 30.66 -24.73
C LYS A 485 15.18 29.62 -24.41
N ARG A 486 13.92 30.04 -24.33
CA ARG A 486 12.78 29.12 -24.16
C ARG A 486 12.60 28.24 -25.38
N TRP A 487 12.61 28.84 -26.58
CA TRP A 487 12.43 28.10 -27.82
C TRP A 487 13.54 27.07 -28.03
N SER A 488 14.81 27.43 -27.79
CA SER A 488 15.93 26.48 -27.84
C SER A 488 15.77 25.31 -26.85
N LYS A 489 15.23 25.56 -25.65
CA LYS A 489 14.90 24.48 -24.69
C LYS A 489 13.78 23.57 -25.18
N ILE A 490 12.77 24.12 -25.86
CA ILE A 490 11.63 23.37 -26.41
C ILE A 490 12.06 22.53 -27.62
N SER A 491 12.78 23.14 -28.57
CA SER A 491 13.19 22.49 -29.82
C SER A 491 14.38 21.55 -29.64
N GLY A 492 15.18 21.72 -28.58
CA GLY A 492 16.45 21.01 -28.39
C GLY A 492 17.57 21.49 -29.32
N ILE A 493 17.30 22.50 -30.16
CA ILE A 493 18.24 23.03 -31.15
C ILE A 493 18.97 24.24 -30.55
N ARG A 494 20.31 24.22 -30.54
CA ARG A 494 21.17 25.35 -30.10
C ARG A 494 21.46 26.37 -31.20
N ALA A 495 21.26 26.00 -32.48
CA ALA A 495 21.66 26.74 -33.67
C ALA A 495 20.95 28.07 -34.03
N PRO A 496 19.73 28.42 -33.58
CA PRO A 496 19.02 29.55 -34.18
C PRO A 496 19.49 30.94 -33.72
N LEU A 497 20.33 30.99 -32.69
CA LEU A 497 20.73 32.24 -32.04
C LEU A 497 21.43 33.19 -33.04
N ALA A 498 22.26 32.65 -33.93
CA ALA A 498 23.07 33.43 -34.87
C ALA A 498 22.25 34.03 -36.02
N GLU A 499 21.25 33.31 -36.52
CA GLU A 499 20.38 33.80 -37.62
C GLU A 499 19.41 34.88 -37.14
N LEU A 500 18.89 34.75 -35.92
CA LEU A 500 17.99 35.73 -35.32
C LEU A 500 18.73 37.01 -34.89
N GLN A 501 19.98 36.88 -34.40
CA GLN A 501 20.83 38.05 -34.12
C GLN A 501 21.19 38.84 -35.38
N ALA A 502 21.14 38.23 -36.57
CA ALA A 502 21.39 38.88 -37.86
C ALA A 502 20.14 39.52 -38.49
N SER A 503 18.97 39.39 -37.87
CA SER A 503 17.67 39.82 -38.41
C SER A 503 17.15 41.11 -37.77
N HIS A 504 16.36 41.91 -38.51
CA HIS A 504 15.83 43.22 -38.07
C HIS A 504 14.61 43.15 -37.13
N PHE A 505 14.42 42.06 -36.36
CA PHE A 505 13.25 41.93 -35.49
C PHE A 505 13.32 42.86 -34.26
N GLU A 506 12.16 43.38 -33.85
CA GLU A 506 12.04 44.22 -32.65
C GLU A 506 12.33 43.38 -31.39
N ALA A 507 13.38 43.73 -30.64
CA ALA A 507 13.83 42.99 -29.47
C ALA A 507 13.85 43.87 -28.21
N PRO A 508 12.80 43.82 -27.36
CA PRO A 508 12.78 44.56 -26.10
C PRO A 508 13.94 44.18 -25.16
N ILE A 509 14.41 42.94 -25.25
CA ILE A 509 15.60 42.44 -24.58
C ILE A 509 16.45 41.70 -25.63
N GLU A 510 17.47 42.38 -26.13
CA GLU A 510 18.34 41.89 -27.20
C GLU A 510 18.91 40.49 -26.89
N GLY A 511 18.86 39.59 -27.87
CA GLY A 511 19.34 38.21 -27.72
C GLY A 511 18.47 37.30 -26.85
N VAL A 512 17.38 37.80 -26.26
CA VAL A 512 16.56 37.06 -25.30
C VAL A 512 15.10 37.02 -25.72
N LEU A 513 14.49 38.19 -25.96
CA LEU A 513 13.06 38.35 -26.18
C LEU A 513 12.80 39.21 -27.42
N TYR A 514 12.07 38.65 -28.38
CA TYR A 514 11.72 39.30 -29.65
C TYR A 514 10.21 39.40 -29.79
N ARG A 515 9.69 40.47 -30.37
CA ARG A 515 8.26 40.61 -30.64
C ARG A 515 7.84 39.55 -31.66
N ARG A 516 6.74 38.85 -31.37
CA ARG A 516 6.24 37.79 -32.25
C ARG A 516 5.74 38.42 -33.55
N THR A 517 6.20 37.91 -34.68
CA THR A 517 5.73 38.23 -36.04
C THR A 517 5.33 36.93 -36.75
N GLU A 518 4.53 37.00 -37.83
CA GLU A 518 4.15 35.80 -38.60
C GLU A 518 5.37 35.04 -39.14
N GLU A 519 6.42 35.77 -39.54
CA GLU A 519 7.68 35.18 -40.01
C GLU A 519 8.45 34.44 -38.91
N LEU A 520 8.39 34.92 -37.66
CA LEU A 520 9.03 34.28 -36.51
C LEU A 520 8.21 33.12 -35.94
N ALA A 521 6.90 33.11 -36.19
CA ALA A 521 5.99 32.05 -35.74
C ALA A 521 5.98 30.83 -36.69
N GLY A 522 6.36 31.02 -37.96
CA GLY A 522 6.47 29.96 -38.96
C GLY A 522 7.83 29.26 -39.02
N ARG A 523 8.80 29.71 -38.21
CA ARG A 523 10.12 29.06 -38.02
C ARG A 523 10.15 28.31 -36.69
#